data_AF-A0AAE0D821-F1
#
_entry.id   AF-A0AAE0D821-F1
#
_cell.length_a   1.000
_cell.length_b   1.000
_cell.length_c   1.000
_cell.angle_alpha   90.00
_cell.angle_beta   90.00
_cell.angle_gamma   90.00
#
_symmetry.space_group_name_H-M   'P 1'
#
loop_
_entity.id
_entity.type
_entity.pdbx_description
1 polymer ?
#
loop_
_entity_poly.entity_id
_entity_poly.type
_entity_poly.pdbx_seq_one_letter_code
_entity_poly.pdbx_strand_id
1 'polypeptide(L)'
;MSASPPDHESPPNGDSPGAHHFFTLIDAIRSAGKCEAWMMAGCDADPYMPPNPWDPWGICLVCKRLPTSRHCSRCGRDRVCCKSCEDYMLLANKPHEDITAHVRLCAHRYETTADIIVAAVTGDEVPTHPQATEDYGFNRCPEPFDRIRLFTLYCNLVGTLGVTSQELNAWMQDGTLYECIDAKIHAKPLEFSPQICAWFAQKKVIFERPTADPKA
;
A
#
# COMPACT_ATOMS: atom_id res chain seq x y z
N MET A 1 83.00 19.16 5.11
CA MET A 1 81.86 19.75 4.39
C MET A 1 81.27 18.70 3.47
N SER A 2 80.11 18.14 3.82
CA SER A 2 79.20 17.45 2.91
C SER A 2 77.91 17.22 3.71
N ALA A 3 76.97 18.16 3.58
CA ALA A 3 75.61 18.00 4.07
C ALA A 3 74.79 17.36 2.94
N SER A 4 74.16 16.22 3.21
CA SER A 4 73.22 15.58 2.30
C SER A 4 71.88 16.37 2.27
N PRO A 5 71.14 16.36 1.15
CA PRO A 5 69.88 17.10 1.02
C PRO A 5 68.74 16.39 1.77
N PRO A 6 67.66 17.11 2.16
CA PRO A 6 66.51 16.51 2.81
C PRO A 6 65.66 15.73 1.78
N ASP A 7 65.18 14.58 2.22
CA ASP A 7 64.29 13.70 1.48
C ASP A 7 63.01 14.44 1.07
N HIS A 8 62.67 14.31 -0.21
CA HIS A 8 61.39 14.71 -0.77
C HIS A 8 60.27 13.89 -0.11
N GLU A 9 59.46 14.53 0.73
CA GLU A 9 58.15 13.99 1.12
C GLU A 9 57.32 13.80 -0.15
N SER A 10 57.01 12.54 -0.47
CA SER A 10 55.99 12.21 -1.46
C SER A 10 54.61 12.56 -0.88
N PRO A 11 53.68 13.13 -1.67
CA PRO A 11 52.35 13.43 -1.17
C PRO A 11 51.60 12.13 -0.85
N PRO A 12 50.74 12.11 0.18
CA PRO A 12 49.94 10.94 0.49
C PRO A 12 48.92 10.71 -0.62
N ASN A 13 49.14 9.68 -1.44
CA ASN A 13 48.11 9.07 -2.29
C ASN A 13 47.08 8.41 -1.37
N GLY A 14 46.13 9.22 -0.90
CA GLY A 14 44.95 8.77 -0.18
C GLY A 14 43.72 8.90 -1.07
N ASP A 15 43.49 7.93 -1.96
CA ASP A 15 42.17 7.70 -2.52
C ASP A 15 41.28 7.21 -1.37
N SER A 16 40.76 8.17 -0.60
CA SER A 16 39.87 7.91 0.51
C SER A 16 38.52 7.46 -0.08
N PRO A 17 38.04 6.23 0.22
CA PRO A 17 36.77 5.72 -0.31
C PRO A 17 35.57 6.65 -0.07
N GLY A 18 35.67 7.51 0.96
CA GLY A 18 34.66 8.53 1.27
C GLY A 18 34.61 9.71 0.30
N ALA A 19 35.71 10.09 -0.34
CA ALA A 19 35.75 11.23 -1.25
C ALA A 19 34.99 10.93 -2.55
N HIS A 20 35.20 9.74 -3.13
CA HIS A 20 34.48 9.29 -4.32
C HIS A 20 32.97 9.17 -4.06
N HIS A 21 32.58 8.63 -2.90
CA HIS A 21 31.17 8.52 -2.49
C HIS A 21 30.51 9.90 -2.34
N PHE A 22 31.23 10.88 -1.76
CA PHE A 22 30.79 12.26 -1.64
C PHE A 22 30.56 12.92 -3.00
N PHE A 23 31.54 12.88 -3.91
CA PHE A 23 31.40 13.51 -5.24
C PHE A 23 30.28 12.88 -6.07
N THR A 24 30.13 11.55 -6.00
CA THR A 24 29.04 10.82 -6.67
C THR A 24 27.67 11.31 -6.21
N LEU A 25 27.49 11.53 -4.90
CA LEU A 25 26.23 12.04 -4.38
C LEU A 25 25.96 13.48 -4.83
N ILE A 26 26.95 14.36 -4.79
CA ILE A 26 26.77 15.77 -5.19
C ILE A 26 26.42 15.87 -6.69
N ASP A 27 27.01 15.03 -7.53
CA ASP A 27 26.66 14.95 -8.96
C ASP A 27 25.25 14.39 -9.18
N ALA A 28 24.85 13.37 -8.41
CA ALA A 28 23.49 12.84 -8.42
C ALA A 28 22.45 13.90 -8.00
N ILE A 29 22.71 14.69 -6.96
CA ILE A 29 21.82 15.78 -6.53
C ILE A 29 21.70 16.85 -7.61
N ARG A 30 22.83 17.28 -8.21
CA ARG A 30 22.84 18.30 -9.26
C ARG A 30 22.09 17.86 -10.54
N SER A 31 22.15 16.56 -10.87
CA SER A 31 21.51 16.01 -12.07
C SER A 31 20.05 15.58 -11.88
N ALA A 32 19.62 15.30 -10.64
CA ALA A 32 18.30 14.75 -10.36
C ALA A 32 17.10 15.68 -10.67
N GLY A 33 17.33 16.99 -10.84
CA GLY A 33 16.25 17.96 -11.06
C GLY A 33 15.27 18.01 -9.89
N LYS A 34 14.03 18.49 -10.13
CA LYS A 34 12.96 18.47 -9.11
C LYS A 34 12.25 17.12 -9.11
N CYS A 35 11.73 16.71 -7.95
CA CYS A 35 10.88 15.53 -7.85
C CYS A 35 9.62 15.71 -8.69
N GLU A 36 9.39 14.89 -9.71
CA GLU A 36 8.17 14.98 -10.54
C GLU A 36 6.89 14.63 -9.78
N ALA A 37 6.99 13.99 -8.62
CA ALA A 37 5.84 13.83 -7.73
C ALA A 37 5.23 15.19 -7.36
N TRP A 38 5.99 16.30 -7.40
CA TRP A 38 5.49 17.66 -7.16
C TRP A 38 4.48 18.14 -8.21
N MET A 39 4.34 17.44 -9.35
CA MET A 39 3.29 17.72 -10.33
C MET A 39 2.00 16.92 -10.09
N MET A 40 1.98 16.01 -9.11
CA MET A 40 0.76 15.31 -8.68
C MET A 40 0.00 16.21 -7.70
N ALA A 41 -1.32 16.37 -7.90
CA ALA A 41 -2.15 17.18 -7.02
C ALA A 41 -2.01 16.74 -5.54
N GLY A 42 -1.68 17.68 -4.64
CA GLY A 42 -1.55 17.44 -3.19
C GLY A 42 -0.12 17.26 -2.65
N CYS A 43 0.92 17.54 -3.44
CA CYS A 43 2.31 17.21 -3.12
C CYS A 43 3.13 18.32 -2.40
N ASP A 44 2.55 19.48 -2.12
CA ASP A 44 3.28 20.70 -1.70
C ASP A 44 3.82 20.70 -0.25
N ALA A 45 3.69 19.59 0.49
CA ALA A 45 3.78 19.62 1.95
C ALA A 45 5.14 19.27 2.58
N ASP A 46 6.08 18.65 1.86
CA ASP A 46 7.33 18.17 2.49
C ASP A 46 8.59 18.47 1.65
N PRO A 47 9.51 19.35 2.14
CA PRO A 47 10.73 19.68 1.43
C PRO A 47 11.66 18.46 1.31
N TYR A 48 12.21 18.25 0.11
CA TYR A 48 13.24 17.23 -0.11
C TYR A 48 14.44 17.47 0.80
N MET A 49 14.81 16.45 1.58
CA MET A 49 16.03 16.45 2.38
C MET A 49 17.10 15.61 1.67
N PRO A 50 18.20 16.23 1.22
CA PRO A 50 19.29 15.49 0.61
C PRO A 50 19.91 14.54 1.63
N PRO A 51 20.34 13.34 1.20
CA PRO A 51 20.98 12.38 2.08
C PRO A 51 22.31 12.93 2.60
N ASN A 52 22.69 12.49 3.81
CA ASN A 52 24.02 12.71 4.32
C ASN A 52 25.03 11.91 3.48
N PRO A 53 26.12 12.54 2.97
CA PRO A 53 27.13 11.86 2.16
C PRO A 53 27.81 10.66 2.84
N TRP A 54 27.76 10.62 4.16
CA TRP A 54 28.39 9.59 4.97
C TRP A 54 27.46 8.41 5.31
N ASP A 55 26.16 8.55 5.03
CA ASP A 55 25.16 7.50 5.29
C ASP A 55 24.85 6.70 4.02
N PRO A 56 24.36 5.44 4.14
CA PRO A 56 23.90 4.67 2.99
C PRO A 56 22.70 5.33 2.29
N TRP A 57 22.92 5.84 1.09
CA TRP A 57 21.89 6.43 0.23
C TRP A 57 21.64 5.58 -1.02
N GLY A 58 20.55 5.87 -1.72
CA GLY A 58 20.27 5.30 -3.04
C GLY A 58 19.20 6.11 -3.75
N ILE A 59 18.75 5.66 -4.92
CA ILE A 59 17.80 6.43 -5.73
C ILE A 59 16.36 6.13 -5.30
N CYS A 60 15.53 7.16 -5.26
CA CYS A 60 14.11 7.01 -4.96
C CYS A 60 13.41 6.07 -5.95
N LEU A 61 12.66 5.10 -5.42
CA LEU A 61 11.91 4.11 -6.20
C LEU A 61 10.87 4.73 -7.14
N VAL A 62 10.28 5.87 -6.75
CA VAL A 62 9.17 6.49 -7.47
C VAL A 62 9.62 7.45 -8.54
N CYS A 63 10.38 8.50 -8.17
CA CYS A 63 10.82 9.50 -9.14
C CYS A 63 12.06 9.04 -9.94
N LYS A 64 12.75 7.97 -9.50
CA LYS A 64 13.95 7.41 -10.13
C LYS A 64 15.09 8.42 -10.36
N ARG A 65 15.05 9.55 -9.66
CA ARG A 65 15.97 10.69 -9.86
C ARG A 65 16.68 11.06 -8.58
N LEU A 66 15.92 11.41 -7.54
CA LEU A 66 16.50 11.98 -6.33
C LEU A 66 17.21 10.92 -5.48
N PRO A 67 18.47 11.15 -5.08
CA PRO A 67 19.14 10.34 -4.08
C PRO A 67 18.49 10.57 -2.72
N THR A 68 18.41 9.53 -1.89
CA THR A 68 17.74 9.56 -0.59
C THR A 68 18.28 8.50 0.37
N SER A 69 18.37 8.86 1.64
CA SER A 69 18.60 7.92 2.76
C SER A 69 17.29 7.49 3.42
N ARG A 70 16.18 8.14 3.07
CA ARG A 70 14.86 7.84 3.59
C ARG A 70 14.33 6.55 2.95
N HIS A 71 13.83 5.67 3.81
CA HIS A 71 13.19 4.42 3.43
C HIS A 71 11.67 4.55 3.56
N CYS A 72 10.93 3.65 2.91
CA CYS A 72 9.48 3.54 3.06
C CYS A 72 9.18 3.37 4.54
N SER A 73 8.38 4.27 5.10
CA SER A 73 8.11 4.30 6.55
C SER A 73 7.40 3.04 7.06
N ARG A 74 6.83 2.25 6.15
CA ARG A 74 6.07 1.03 6.46
C ARG A 74 6.92 -0.22 6.50
N CYS A 75 7.72 -0.46 5.46
CA CYS A 75 8.50 -1.69 5.34
C CYS A 75 9.98 -1.50 5.65
N GLY A 76 10.48 -0.26 5.68
CA GLY A 76 11.88 0.08 5.91
C GLY A 76 12.85 -0.38 4.81
N ARG A 77 12.37 -0.99 3.71
CA ARG A 77 13.22 -1.60 2.68
C ARG A 77 13.49 -0.70 1.49
N ASP A 78 12.45 -0.20 0.84
CA ASP A 78 12.60 0.56 -0.41
C ASP A 78 12.85 2.04 -0.15
N ARG A 79 13.61 2.69 -1.03
CA ARG A 79 14.04 4.08 -0.86
C ARG A 79 13.06 5.08 -1.45
N VAL A 80 12.73 6.13 -0.71
CA VAL A 80 11.77 7.16 -1.11
C VAL A 80 12.29 8.55 -0.74
N CYS A 81 12.21 9.51 -1.66
CA CYS A 81 12.78 10.85 -1.42
C CYS A 81 11.90 11.76 -0.57
N CYS A 82 10.58 11.52 -0.55
CA CYS A 82 9.62 12.32 0.22
C CYS A 82 8.35 11.52 0.52
N LYS A 83 7.51 12.05 1.42
CA LYS A 83 6.24 11.44 1.80
C LYS A 83 5.28 11.29 0.60
N SER A 84 5.24 12.27 -0.29
CA SER A 84 4.40 12.21 -1.49
C SER A 84 4.81 11.11 -2.48
N CYS A 85 6.11 10.86 -2.65
CA CYS A 85 6.56 9.69 -3.41
C CYS A 85 6.11 8.40 -2.73
N GLU A 86 6.10 8.36 -1.40
CA GLU A 86 5.60 7.20 -0.67
C GLU A 86 4.10 6.98 -0.83
N ASP A 87 3.31 8.06 -0.81
CA ASP A 87 1.86 8.01 -1.00
C ASP A 87 1.48 7.72 -2.47
N TYR A 88 2.28 8.19 -3.44
CA TYR A 88 2.12 7.85 -4.86
C TYR A 88 2.16 6.34 -5.11
N MET A 89 2.99 5.59 -4.36
CA MET A 89 3.04 4.13 -4.47
C MET A 89 1.69 3.48 -4.15
N LEU A 90 0.81 4.14 -3.39
CA LEU A 90 -0.50 3.64 -2.98
C LEU A 90 -1.63 4.11 -3.89
N LEU A 91 -1.51 5.30 -4.48
CA LEU A 91 -2.60 5.99 -5.18
C LEU A 91 -2.52 5.84 -6.72
N ALA A 92 -1.38 5.40 -7.26
CA ALA A 92 -1.20 5.35 -8.71
C ALA A 92 -1.98 4.19 -9.35
N ASN A 93 -2.95 4.52 -10.20
CA ASN A 93 -3.72 3.54 -11.00
C ASN A 93 -2.86 2.74 -12.00
N LYS A 94 -1.66 3.24 -12.36
CA LYS A 94 -0.69 2.55 -13.23
C LYS A 94 0.75 2.83 -12.74
N PRO A 95 1.22 2.12 -11.71
CA PRO A 95 2.59 2.27 -11.23
C PRO A 95 3.59 1.59 -12.18
N HIS A 96 4.85 2.02 -12.09
CA HIS A 96 5.98 1.29 -12.68
C HIS A 96 6.11 -0.12 -12.04
N GLU A 97 6.75 -1.06 -12.75
CA GLU A 97 6.91 -2.45 -12.28
C GLU A 97 7.54 -2.53 -10.88
N ASP A 98 8.61 -1.78 -10.63
CA ASP A 98 9.26 -1.73 -9.32
C ASP A 98 8.35 -1.23 -8.19
N ILE A 99 7.47 -0.27 -8.48
CA ILE A 99 6.48 0.24 -7.51
C ILE A 99 5.45 -0.86 -7.24
N THR A 100 5.01 -1.57 -8.28
CA THR A 100 4.09 -2.70 -8.15
C THR A 100 4.70 -3.82 -7.30
N ALA A 101 5.99 -4.14 -7.52
CA ALA A 101 6.73 -5.10 -6.73
C ALA A 101 6.85 -4.66 -5.26
N HIS A 102 7.16 -3.38 -5.02
CA HIS A 102 7.17 -2.81 -3.68
C HIS A 102 5.80 -2.94 -3.01
N VAL A 103 4.71 -2.49 -3.64
CA VAL A 103 3.36 -2.55 -3.06
C VAL A 103 2.96 -3.96 -2.66
N ARG A 104 3.33 -4.97 -3.47
CA ARG A 104 3.09 -6.38 -3.17
C ARG A 104 3.85 -6.88 -1.94
N LEU A 105 5.11 -6.46 -1.78
CA LEU A 105 6.00 -6.96 -0.74
C LEU A 105 6.00 -6.10 0.52
N CYS A 106 5.63 -4.83 0.42
CA CYS A 106 5.66 -3.85 1.50
C CYS A 106 4.78 -4.34 2.65
N ALA A 107 5.40 -4.53 3.81
CA ALA A 107 4.88 -5.35 4.91
C ALA A 107 3.54 -4.90 5.52
N HIS A 108 3.02 -3.73 5.14
CA HIS A 108 1.66 -3.31 5.46
C HIS A 108 1.09 -2.47 4.30
N ARG A 109 0.33 -3.13 3.40
CA ARG A 109 -0.80 -2.43 2.77
C ARG A 109 -1.59 -1.77 3.91
N TYR A 110 -2.16 -0.57 3.70
CA TYR A 110 -3.06 -0.03 4.72
C TYR A 110 -4.06 -1.14 5.06
N GLU A 111 -4.19 -1.48 6.34
CA GLU A 111 -5.21 -2.41 6.78
C GLU A 111 -6.54 -1.84 6.28
N THR A 112 -7.13 -2.54 5.31
CA THR A 112 -8.40 -2.14 4.71
C THR A 112 -9.52 -2.61 5.62
N THR A 113 -10.71 -2.04 5.46
CA THR A 113 -11.90 -2.57 6.12
C THR A 113 -12.16 -4.02 5.72
N ALA A 114 -11.73 -4.43 4.52
CA ALA A 114 -11.71 -5.83 4.08
C ALA A 114 -10.78 -6.72 4.89
N ASP A 115 -9.56 -6.24 5.22
CA ASP A 115 -8.61 -6.96 6.06
C ASP A 115 -9.21 -7.22 7.44
N ILE A 116 -9.93 -6.24 8.00
CA ILE A 116 -10.64 -6.36 9.27
C ILE A 116 -11.76 -7.42 9.18
N ILE A 117 -12.57 -7.42 8.11
CA ILE A 117 -13.60 -8.46 7.90
C ILE A 117 -12.97 -9.84 7.81
N VAL A 118 -11.93 -9.99 6.98
CA VAL A 118 -11.25 -11.27 6.77
C VAL A 118 -10.62 -11.80 8.06
N ALA A 119 -9.97 -10.93 8.84
CA ALA A 119 -9.40 -11.30 10.14
C ALA A 119 -10.49 -11.78 11.11
N ALA A 120 -11.60 -11.04 11.21
CA ALA A 120 -12.71 -11.36 12.09
C ALA A 120 -13.37 -12.70 11.73
N VAL A 121 -13.70 -12.94 10.44
CA VAL A 121 -14.31 -14.22 10.02
C VAL A 121 -13.35 -15.41 10.15
N THR A 122 -12.05 -15.20 9.95
CA THR A 122 -11.03 -16.24 10.15
C THR A 122 -10.87 -16.59 11.63
N GLY A 123 -11.07 -15.60 12.51
CA GLY A 123 -11.08 -15.76 13.96
C GLY A 123 -12.41 -16.26 14.54
N ASP A 124 -13.42 -16.52 13.71
CA ASP A 124 -14.80 -16.82 14.13
C ASP A 124 -15.41 -15.75 15.06
N GLU A 125 -15.04 -14.49 14.84
CA GLU A 125 -15.52 -13.34 15.59
C GLU A 125 -16.40 -12.44 14.72
N VAL A 126 -17.54 -12.01 15.23
CA VAL A 126 -18.40 -11.07 14.52
C VAL A 126 -17.70 -9.70 14.41
N PRO A 127 -17.56 -9.11 13.21
CA PRO A 127 -16.91 -7.82 13.05
C PRO A 127 -17.61 -6.71 13.86
N THR A 128 -16.82 -5.93 14.60
CA THR A 128 -17.31 -4.80 15.42
C THR A 128 -16.75 -3.45 14.99
N HIS A 129 -15.77 -3.43 14.09
CA HIS A 129 -15.14 -2.20 13.61
C HIS A 129 -16.14 -1.33 12.82
N PRO A 130 -16.47 -0.09 13.25
CA PRO A 130 -17.61 0.66 12.72
C PRO A 130 -17.60 0.88 11.22
N GLN A 131 -16.43 1.20 10.64
CA GLN A 131 -16.33 1.40 9.19
C GLN A 131 -16.42 0.08 8.43
N ALA A 132 -15.89 -1.01 8.98
CA ALA A 132 -15.92 -2.30 8.30
C ALA A 132 -17.33 -2.90 8.31
N THR A 133 -18.07 -2.72 9.41
CA THR A 133 -19.47 -3.13 9.49
C THR A 133 -20.35 -2.29 8.58
N GLU A 134 -20.02 -1.02 8.34
CA GLU A 134 -20.70 -0.20 7.35
C GLU A 134 -20.36 -0.65 5.93
N ASP A 135 -19.08 -0.70 5.54
CA ASP A 135 -18.66 -1.00 4.17
C ASP A 135 -19.22 -2.35 3.68
N TYR A 136 -19.24 -3.36 4.56
CA TYR A 136 -19.65 -4.72 4.23
C TYR A 136 -21.08 -5.08 4.64
N GLY A 137 -21.91 -4.09 5.00
CA GLY A 137 -23.36 -4.26 5.11
C GLY A 137 -23.89 -4.77 6.44
N PHE A 138 -23.03 -5.05 7.42
CA PHE A 138 -23.46 -5.49 8.76
C PHE A 138 -24.35 -4.46 9.47
N ASN A 139 -24.12 -3.16 9.25
CA ASN A 139 -24.97 -2.10 9.79
C ASN A 139 -26.31 -1.97 9.04
N ARG A 140 -26.38 -2.47 7.81
CA ARG A 140 -27.59 -2.44 6.96
C ARG A 140 -28.47 -3.67 7.16
N CYS A 141 -28.06 -4.63 8.00
CA CYS A 141 -28.90 -5.76 8.37
C CYS A 141 -30.06 -5.30 9.29
N PRO A 142 -31.33 -5.46 8.88
CA PRO A 142 -32.47 -5.01 9.67
C PRO A 142 -32.72 -5.88 10.90
N GLU A 143 -32.35 -7.17 10.83
CA GLU A 143 -32.58 -8.13 11.90
C GLU A 143 -31.27 -8.75 12.40
N PRO A 144 -31.18 -9.15 13.69
CA PRO A 144 -30.01 -9.85 14.22
C PRO A 144 -29.67 -11.13 13.45
N PHE A 145 -30.68 -11.86 12.98
CA PHE A 145 -30.48 -13.07 12.17
C PHE A 145 -29.88 -12.77 10.80
N ASP A 146 -30.15 -11.59 10.22
CA ASP A 146 -29.53 -11.18 8.96
C ASP A 146 -28.02 -10.94 9.14
N ARG A 147 -27.60 -10.42 10.30
CA ARG A 147 -26.16 -10.27 10.62
C ARG A 147 -25.45 -11.62 10.73
N ILE A 148 -26.10 -12.62 11.34
CA ILE A 148 -25.55 -13.99 11.43
C ILE A 148 -25.42 -14.60 10.03
N ARG A 149 -26.43 -14.47 9.18
CA ARG A 149 -26.39 -15.00 7.80
C ARG A 149 -25.31 -14.30 6.95
N LEU A 150 -25.18 -12.98 7.10
CA LEU A 150 -24.11 -12.22 6.45
C LEU A 150 -22.73 -12.66 6.92
N PHE A 151 -22.56 -12.88 8.22
CA PHE A 151 -21.32 -13.42 8.78
C PHE A 151 -20.99 -14.80 8.19
N THR A 152 -21.95 -15.73 8.19
CA THR A 152 -21.75 -17.07 7.60
C THR A 152 -21.42 -17.00 6.11
N LEU A 153 -22.04 -16.08 5.37
CA LEU A 153 -21.71 -15.85 3.96
C LEU A 153 -20.24 -15.45 3.80
N TYR A 154 -19.74 -14.50 4.58
CA TYR A 154 -18.32 -14.11 4.53
C TYR A 154 -17.38 -15.21 5.00
N CYS A 155 -17.75 -16.02 6.01
CA CYS A 155 -16.98 -17.20 6.39
C CYS A 155 -16.84 -18.18 5.22
N ASN A 156 -17.92 -18.46 4.47
CA ASN A 156 -17.85 -19.35 3.30
C ASN A 156 -17.02 -18.74 2.16
N LEU A 157 -17.15 -17.44 1.91
CA LEU A 157 -16.35 -16.75 0.89
C LEU A 157 -14.85 -16.85 1.19
N VAL A 158 -14.45 -16.55 2.42
CA VAL A 158 -13.04 -16.53 2.82
C VAL A 158 -12.50 -17.94 3.03
N GLY A 159 -13.15 -18.74 3.88
CA GLY A 159 -12.67 -20.06 4.30
C GLY A 159 -12.82 -21.13 3.22
N THR A 160 -13.94 -21.13 2.49
CA THR A 160 -14.25 -22.20 1.54
C THR A 160 -13.87 -21.82 0.11
N LEU A 161 -14.12 -20.58 -0.30
CA LEU A 161 -13.83 -20.11 -1.66
C LEU A 161 -12.47 -19.42 -1.79
N GLY A 162 -11.74 -19.21 -0.69
CA GLY A 162 -10.42 -18.59 -0.70
C GLY A 162 -10.45 -17.14 -1.16
N VAL A 163 -11.57 -16.43 -1.00
CA VAL A 163 -11.66 -15.02 -1.34
C VAL A 163 -10.74 -14.22 -0.41
N THR A 164 -9.84 -13.47 -1.01
CA THR A 164 -8.86 -12.67 -0.29
C THR A 164 -9.43 -11.32 0.12
N SER A 165 -8.84 -10.67 1.13
CA SER A 165 -9.21 -9.29 1.49
C SER A 165 -8.93 -8.30 0.35
N GLN A 166 -8.00 -8.59 -0.56
CA GLN A 166 -7.75 -7.78 -1.76
C GLN A 166 -8.93 -7.83 -2.73
N GLU A 167 -9.46 -9.03 -3.01
CA GLU A 167 -10.66 -9.19 -3.83
C GLU A 167 -11.86 -8.49 -3.16
N LEU A 168 -12.08 -8.72 -1.86
CA LEU A 168 -13.18 -8.06 -1.12
C LEU A 168 -13.05 -6.54 -1.09
N ASN A 169 -11.84 -6.01 -0.94
CA ASN A 169 -11.60 -4.57 -0.96
C ASN A 169 -11.88 -4.00 -2.35
N ALA A 170 -11.44 -4.67 -3.42
CA ALA A 170 -11.70 -4.24 -4.79
C ALA A 170 -13.21 -4.21 -5.08
N TRP A 171 -13.95 -5.28 -4.75
CA TRP A 171 -15.40 -5.31 -4.98
C TRP A 171 -16.15 -4.24 -4.18
N MET A 172 -15.69 -3.95 -2.97
CA MET A 172 -16.25 -2.88 -2.15
C MET A 172 -15.98 -1.50 -2.76
N GLN A 173 -14.75 -1.23 -3.21
CA GLN A 173 -14.36 0.04 -3.82
C GLN A 173 -15.08 0.29 -5.16
N ASP A 174 -15.22 -0.76 -5.97
CA ASP A 174 -15.87 -0.70 -7.28
C ASP A 174 -17.40 -0.68 -7.18
N GLY A 175 -17.96 -0.89 -5.98
CA GLY A 175 -19.41 -0.96 -5.76
C GLY A 175 -20.05 -2.21 -6.39
N THR A 176 -19.28 -3.28 -6.62
CA THR A 176 -19.71 -4.53 -7.27
C THR A 176 -19.79 -5.70 -6.29
N LEU A 177 -19.90 -5.41 -4.99
CA LEU A 177 -19.88 -6.40 -3.91
C LEU A 177 -20.96 -7.48 -4.13
N TYR A 178 -22.18 -7.07 -4.47
CA TYR A 178 -23.28 -8.01 -4.71
C TYR A 178 -22.99 -8.90 -5.93
N GLU A 179 -22.65 -8.30 -7.07
CA GLU A 179 -22.46 -9.01 -8.33
C GLU A 179 -21.29 -10.01 -8.25
N CYS A 180 -20.20 -9.64 -7.57
CA CYS A 180 -19.06 -10.53 -7.38
C CYS A 180 -19.38 -11.70 -6.44
N ILE A 181 -20.14 -11.47 -5.36
CA ILE A 181 -20.57 -12.55 -4.46
C ILE A 181 -21.55 -13.48 -5.17
N ASP A 182 -22.51 -12.93 -5.93
CA ASP A 182 -23.48 -13.68 -6.72
C ASP A 182 -22.76 -14.62 -7.72
N ALA A 183 -21.74 -14.10 -8.41
CA ALA A 183 -20.91 -14.89 -9.30
C ALA A 183 -20.18 -16.05 -8.57
N LYS A 184 -19.69 -15.82 -7.34
CA LYS A 184 -19.04 -16.87 -6.52
C LYS A 184 -20.05 -17.94 -6.07
N ILE A 185 -21.27 -17.54 -5.70
CA ILE A 185 -22.37 -18.47 -5.36
C ILE A 185 -22.76 -19.32 -6.58
N HIS A 186 -22.96 -18.69 -7.74
CA HIS A 186 -23.30 -19.40 -8.97
C HIS A 186 -22.19 -20.34 -9.46
N ALA A 187 -20.92 -19.98 -9.27
CA ALA A 187 -19.80 -20.82 -9.64
C ALA A 187 -19.67 -22.06 -8.75
N LYS A 188 -20.03 -21.96 -7.47
CA LYS A 188 -19.93 -23.08 -6.50
C LYS A 188 -21.16 -23.15 -5.58
N PRO A 189 -22.34 -23.52 -6.08
CA PRO A 189 -23.58 -23.49 -5.31
C PRO A 189 -23.61 -24.47 -4.14
N LEU A 190 -22.82 -25.56 -4.20
CA LEU A 190 -22.76 -26.58 -3.15
C LEU A 190 -22.02 -26.10 -1.88
N GLU A 191 -21.23 -25.02 -1.97
CA GLU A 191 -20.49 -24.45 -0.84
C GLU A 191 -21.36 -23.51 0.02
N PHE A 192 -22.60 -23.28 -0.41
CA PHE A 192 -23.55 -22.42 0.29
C PHE A 192 -24.80 -23.21 0.63
N SER A 193 -25.33 -22.98 1.83
CA SER A 193 -26.61 -23.58 2.19
C SER A 193 -27.73 -22.95 1.35
N PRO A 194 -28.78 -23.73 0.96
CA PRO A 194 -29.92 -23.18 0.22
C PRO A 194 -30.58 -21.98 0.92
N GLN A 195 -30.54 -21.98 2.26
CA GLN A 195 -31.08 -20.90 3.08
C GLN A 195 -30.27 -19.61 2.94
N ILE A 196 -28.93 -19.68 2.90
CA ILE A 196 -28.06 -18.52 2.66
C ILE A 196 -28.25 -18.00 1.24
N CYS A 197 -28.32 -18.87 0.24
CA CYS A 197 -28.55 -18.46 -1.15
C CYS A 197 -29.89 -17.73 -1.32
N ALA A 198 -30.97 -18.29 -0.75
CA ALA A 198 -32.29 -17.67 -0.80
C ALA A 198 -32.32 -16.32 -0.08
N TRP A 199 -31.64 -16.22 1.07
CA TRP A 199 -31.51 -14.98 1.82
C TRP A 199 -30.73 -13.92 1.05
N PHE A 200 -29.57 -14.28 0.49
CA PHE A 200 -28.70 -13.38 -0.28
C PHE A 200 -29.46 -12.74 -1.45
N ALA A 201 -30.19 -13.56 -2.21
CA ALA A 201 -31.00 -13.09 -3.35
C ALA A 201 -32.10 -12.08 -2.95
N GLN A 202 -32.62 -12.14 -1.72
CA GLN A 202 -33.66 -11.23 -1.23
C GLN A 202 -33.10 -9.94 -0.62
N LYS A 203 -31.82 -9.91 -0.26
CA LYS A 203 -31.23 -8.87 0.58
C LYS A 203 -30.16 -8.06 -0.14
N LYS A 204 -30.34 -7.84 -1.46
CA LYS A 204 -29.42 -7.05 -2.29
C LYS A 204 -29.04 -5.70 -1.68
N VAL A 205 -30.02 -5.00 -1.10
CA VAL A 205 -29.83 -3.68 -0.45
C VAL A 205 -28.78 -3.65 0.66
N ILE A 206 -28.46 -4.80 1.29
CA ILE A 206 -27.40 -4.89 2.31
C ILE A 206 -26.02 -4.63 1.69
N PHE A 207 -25.84 -4.99 0.42
CA PHE A 207 -24.56 -4.92 -0.30
C PHE A 207 -24.40 -3.63 -1.12
N GLU A 208 -25.47 -2.84 -1.25
CA GLU A 208 -25.45 -1.55 -1.93
C GLU A 208 -25.00 -0.45 -0.96
N ARG A 209 -24.02 0.35 -1.38
CA ARG A 209 -23.56 1.50 -0.58
C ARG A 209 -24.57 2.64 -0.74
N PRO A 210 -24.92 3.37 0.32
CA PRO A 210 -25.72 4.58 0.19
C PRO A 210 -24.99 5.52 -0.79
N THR A 211 -25.65 5.90 -1.89
CA THR A 211 -25.12 6.97 -2.74
C THR A 211 -25.01 8.20 -1.85
N ALA A 212 -23.77 8.67 -1.63
CA ALA A 212 -23.59 9.95 -0.99
C ALA A 212 -24.38 10.97 -1.82
N ASP A 213 -25.30 11.69 -1.18
CA ASP A 213 -25.94 12.85 -1.79
C ASP A 213 -24.85 13.70 -2.47
N PRO A 214 -25.04 14.13 -3.72
CA PRO A 214 -24.15 15.11 -4.31
C PRO A 214 -24.24 16.35 -3.43
N LYS A 215 -23.23 16.57 -2.58
CA LYS A 215 -23.13 17.75 -1.73
C LYS A 215 -23.41 18.99 -2.58
N ALA A 216 -24.52 19.64 -2.29
CA ALA A 216 -24.87 20.99 -2.71
C ALA A 216 -23.88 22.01 -2.15
#